data_AF-A0A926JWF1-F1
#
_entry.id   AF-A0A926JWF1-F1
#
_cell.length_a   1.000
_cell.length_b   1.000
_cell.length_c   1.000
_cell.angle_alpha   90.00
_cell.angle_beta   90.00
_cell.angle_gamma   90.00
#
_symmetry.space_group_name_H-M   'P 1'
#
loop_
_entity.id
_entity.type
_entity.pdbx_description
1 polymer ?
#
loop_
_entity_poly.entity_id
_entity_poly.type
_entity_poly.pdbx_seq_one_letter_code
_entity_poly.pdbx_strand_id
1 'polypeptide(L)'
;METELKRIEKSISALYIENEKARTVRDLNLRRGKIIGRVSLFLESIEVDKEVENVDSKIENLKSKIVELEKLVDSDNEKELLLSILNKINLQMSKWVEGLDVEYEDNPIRFDINKLTMYIDSNTKPIALPQIGSGANWVAYHLLIVFALHKHFIQNDRPVPNFIIIDQPTQVYYPPEKTDSLVEVSADEIAVNKMFDFMFNVVESLSPGLQVIITDHAYLKNERFENSVTEIWRDGLKLIPNDWKPLEGESTVHNKDV
;
A
#
# COMPACT_ATOMS: atom_id res chain seq x y z
N MET A 1 50.43 -99.91 -45.14
CA MET A 1 51.20 -98.71 -44.74
C MET A 1 50.68 -97.46 -45.47
N GLU A 2 50.66 -97.44 -46.80
CA GLU A 2 50.23 -96.27 -47.61
C GLU A 2 48.74 -95.91 -47.47
N THR A 3 47.86 -96.90 -47.30
CA THR A 3 46.42 -96.72 -47.04
C THR A 3 46.11 -96.15 -45.65
N GLU A 4 46.96 -96.43 -44.68
CA GLU A 4 46.80 -95.97 -43.30
C GLU A 4 47.27 -94.52 -43.14
N LEU A 5 48.36 -94.16 -43.81
CA LEU A 5 48.83 -92.78 -43.97
C LEU A 5 47.77 -91.87 -44.62
N LYS A 6 47.16 -92.29 -45.73
CA LYS A 6 46.05 -91.54 -46.37
C LYS A 6 44.83 -91.37 -45.46
N ARG A 7 44.53 -92.36 -44.61
CA ARG A 7 43.42 -92.25 -43.64
C ARG A 7 43.74 -91.22 -42.56
N ILE A 8 44.97 -91.25 -42.03
CA ILE A 8 45.45 -90.31 -41.02
C ILE A 8 45.49 -88.88 -41.58
N GLU A 9 45.99 -88.66 -42.80
CA GLU A 9 45.98 -87.34 -43.46
C GLU A 9 44.56 -86.78 -43.65
N LYS A 10 43.61 -87.64 -44.04
CA LYS A 10 42.20 -87.25 -44.20
C LYS A 10 41.56 -86.90 -42.86
N SER A 11 41.88 -87.63 -41.80
CA SER A 11 41.44 -87.32 -40.43
C SER A 11 42.05 -86.02 -39.91
N ILE A 12 43.35 -85.77 -40.15
CA ILE A 12 44.01 -84.51 -39.79
C ILE A 12 43.37 -83.34 -40.55
N SER A 13 43.16 -83.48 -41.85
CA SER A 13 42.49 -82.45 -42.67
C SER A 13 41.07 -82.16 -42.21
N ALA A 14 40.31 -83.19 -41.84
CA ALA A 14 38.97 -83.04 -41.27
C ALA A 14 38.98 -82.28 -39.93
N LEU A 15 39.92 -82.62 -39.04
CA LEU A 15 40.12 -81.92 -37.76
C LEU A 15 40.53 -80.45 -37.96
N TYR A 16 41.37 -80.14 -38.95
CA TYR A 16 41.74 -78.77 -39.29
C TYR A 16 40.53 -77.95 -39.76
N ILE A 17 39.69 -78.51 -40.63
CA ILE A 17 38.46 -77.87 -41.12
C ILE A 17 37.47 -77.64 -39.96
N GLU A 18 37.34 -78.61 -39.06
CA GLU A 18 36.47 -78.48 -37.89
C GLU A 18 36.97 -77.40 -36.92
N ASN A 19 38.28 -77.33 -36.69
CA ASN A 19 38.89 -76.32 -35.84
C ASN A 19 38.78 -74.90 -36.43
N GLU A 20 38.93 -74.75 -37.75
CA GLU A 20 38.68 -73.49 -38.47
C GLU A 20 37.22 -73.02 -38.33
N LYS A 21 36.26 -73.94 -38.46
CA LYS A 21 34.83 -73.65 -38.24
C LYS A 21 34.55 -73.26 -36.78
N ALA A 22 35.14 -73.97 -35.83
CA ALA A 22 35.01 -73.64 -34.41
C ALA A 22 35.60 -72.25 -34.11
N ARG A 23 36.72 -71.89 -34.75
CA ARG A 23 37.36 -70.57 -34.59
C ARG A 23 36.51 -69.44 -35.15
N THR A 24 35.89 -69.62 -36.31
CA THR A 24 34.98 -68.63 -36.91
C THR A 24 33.71 -68.43 -36.09
N VAL A 25 33.10 -69.50 -35.59
CA VAL A 25 31.96 -69.43 -34.67
C VAL A 25 32.34 -68.71 -33.36
N ARG A 26 33.54 -68.98 -32.83
CA ARG A 26 34.05 -68.30 -31.63
C ARG A 26 34.25 -66.80 -31.86
N ASP A 27 34.81 -66.39 -33.00
CA ASP A 27 34.99 -64.96 -33.32
C ASP A 27 33.63 -64.24 -33.48
N LEU A 28 32.66 -64.87 -34.13
CA LEU A 28 31.30 -64.36 -34.25
C LEU A 28 30.64 -64.17 -32.88
N ASN A 29 30.79 -65.13 -31.97
CA ASN A 29 30.24 -65.03 -30.61
C ASN A 29 30.94 -63.93 -29.80
N LEU A 30 32.25 -63.75 -29.94
CA LEU A 30 32.97 -62.64 -29.30
C LEU A 30 32.48 -61.27 -29.81
N ARG A 31 32.27 -61.12 -31.13
CA ARG A 31 31.71 -59.89 -31.70
C ARG A 31 30.29 -59.62 -31.21
N ARG A 32 29.44 -60.65 -31.17
CA ARG A 32 28.08 -60.54 -30.60
C ARG A 32 28.13 -60.13 -29.13
N GLY A 33 28.97 -60.76 -28.32
CA GLY A 33 29.15 -60.40 -26.91
C GLY A 33 29.61 -58.95 -26.74
N LYS A 34 30.52 -58.47 -27.60
CA LYS A 34 31.00 -57.08 -27.56
C LYS A 34 29.94 -56.06 -27.96
N ILE A 35 29.10 -56.40 -28.94
CA ILE A 35 27.96 -55.55 -29.35
C ILE A 35 26.91 -55.51 -28.23
N ILE A 36 26.51 -56.67 -27.71
CA ILE A 36 25.54 -56.76 -26.60
C ILE A 36 26.05 -55.98 -25.39
N GLY A 37 27.32 -56.16 -25.00
CA GLY A 37 27.91 -55.42 -23.89
C GLY A 37 27.91 -53.91 -24.11
N ARG A 38 28.19 -53.43 -25.33
CA ARG A 38 28.12 -51.99 -25.65
C ARG A 38 26.69 -51.45 -25.62
N VAL A 39 25.72 -52.23 -26.10
CA VAL A 39 24.30 -51.85 -26.06
C VAL A 39 23.80 -51.83 -24.61
N SER A 40 24.16 -52.82 -23.79
CA SER A 40 23.81 -52.87 -22.36
C SER A 40 24.40 -51.68 -21.61
N LEU A 41 25.71 -51.41 -21.79
CA LEU A 41 26.37 -50.25 -21.20
C LEU A 41 25.72 -48.93 -21.62
N PHE A 42 25.32 -48.80 -22.89
CA PHE A 42 24.62 -47.60 -23.35
C PHE A 42 23.25 -47.46 -22.68
N LEU A 43 22.45 -48.52 -22.64
CA LEU A 43 21.13 -48.52 -22.00
C LEU A 43 21.21 -48.30 -20.48
N GLU A 44 22.25 -48.81 -19.82
CA GLU A 44 22.53 -48.58 -18.40
C GLU A 44 23.05 -47.15 -18.15
N SER A 45 23.79 -46.57 -19.09
CA SER A 45 24.29 -45.19 -19.02
C SER A 45 23.24 -44.14 -19.35
N ILE A 46 22.16 -44.53 -20.04
CA ILE A 46 20.98 -43.70 -20.16
C ILE A 46 20.26 -43.81 -18.81
N GLU A 47 20.72 -43.01 -17.85
CA GLU A 47 19.87 -42.54 -16.77
C GLU A 47 18.78 -41.68 -17.40
N VAL A 48 17.74 -42.35 -17.93
CA VAL A 48 16.55 -41.71 -18.49
C VAL A 48 15.96 -40.84 -17.38
N ASP A 49 16.12 -39.53 -17.54
CA ASP A 49 15.18 -38.45 -17.20
C ASP A 49 14.62 -38.39 -15.78
N LYS A 50 15.21 -39.04 -14.76
CA LYS A 50 14.78 -38.80 -13.37
C LYS A 50 15.04 -37.37 -12.92
N GLU A 51 16.11 -36.73 -13.39
CA GLU A 51 16.38 -35.33 -13.08
C GLU A 51 15.48 -34.38 -13.88
N VAL A 52 15.19 -34.69 -15.15
CA VAL A 52 14.33 -33.86 -16.02
C VAL A 52 12.86 -33.94 -15.58
N GLU A 53 12.34 -35.14 -15.30
CA GLU A 53 10.99 -35.31 -14.71
C GLU A 53 10.87 -34.59 -13.35
N ASN A 54 11.95 -34.53 -12.57
CA ASN A 54 11.97 -33.82 -11.28
C ASN A 54 11.95 -32.30 -11.46
N VAL A 55 12.63 -31.76 -12.47
CA VAL A 55 12.61 -30.32 -12.76
C VAL A 55 11.26 -29.89 -13.33
N ASP A 56 10.70 -30.63 -14.29
CA ASP A 56 9.40 -30.29 -14.87
C ASP A 56 8.26 -30.40 -13.85
N SER A 57 8.27 -31.44 -13.00
CA SER A 57 7.31 -31.55 -11.91
C SER A 57 7.48 -30.44 -10.86
N LYS A 58 8.70 -30.00 -10.56
CA LYS A 58 8.95 -28.82 -9.71
C LYS A 58 8.42 -27.54 -10.34
N ILE A 59 8.61 -27.34 -11.64
CA ILE A 59 8.10 -26.16 -12.36
C ILE A 59 6.57 -26.13 -12.30
N GLU A 60 5.90 -27.25 -12.58
CA GLU A 60 4.43 -27.31 -12.53
C GLU A 60 3.88 -27.12 -11.11
N ASN A 61 4.59 -27.64 -10.09
CA ASN A 61 4.22 -27.42 -8.69
C ASN A 61 4.41 -25.95 -8.29
N LEU A 62 5.51 -25.32 -8.68
CA LEU A 62 5.76 -23.88 -8.44
C LEU A 62 4.73 -23.00 -9.17
N LYS A 63 4.39 -23.29 -10.43
CA LYS A 63 3.32 -22.58 -11.16
C LYS A 63 1.98 -22.73 -10.46
N SER A 64 1.64 -23.94 -10.01
CA SER A 64 0.40 -24.18 -9.26
C SER A 64 0.37 -23.39 -7.95
N LYS A 65 1.50 -23.33 -7.24
CA LYS A 65 1.67 -22.53 -6.03
C LYS A 65 1.55 -21.03 -6.29
N ILE A 66 2.11 -20.53 -7.39
CA ILE A 66 1.97 -19.13 -7.81
C ILE A 66 0.49 -18.81 -8.04
N VAL A 67 -0.23 -19.64 -8.81
CA VAL A 67 -1.68 -19.45 -9.06
C VAL A 67 -2.49 -19.50 -7.77
N GLU A 68 -2.14 -20.39 -6.84
CA GLU A 68 -2.80 -20.48 -5.53
C GLU A 68 -2.55 -19.22 -4.69
N LEU A 69 -1.30 -18.73 -4.64
CA LEU A 69 -0.94 -17.50 -3.94
C LEU A 69 -1.56 -16.26 -4.58
N GLU A 70 -1.60 -16.17 -5.91
CA GLU A 70 -2.27 -15.09 -6.65
C GLU A 70 -3.77 -15.07 -6.39
N LYS A 71 -4.42 -16.23 -6.22
CA LYS A 71 -5.83 -16.29 -5.80
C LYS A 71 -6.06 -15.81 -4.36
N LEU A 72 -5.05 -15.93 -3.48
CA LEU A 72 -5.12 -15.37 -2.13
C LEU A 72 -4.91 -13.85 -2.14
N VAL A 73 -4.21 -13.33 -3.14
CA VAL A 73 -3.97 -11.90 -3.37
C VAL A 73 -4.93 -11.42 -4.47
N ASP A 74 -6.22 -11.38 -4.14
CA ASP A 74 -7.25 -10.85 -5.04
C ASP A 74 -7.11 -9.32 -5.18
N SER A 75 -6.15 -8.91 -6.01
CA SER A 75 -5.80 -7.50 -6.21
C SER A 75 -6.93 -6.69 -6.87
N ASP A 76 -7.85 -7.36 -7.57
CA ASP A 76 -9.01 -6.71 -8.17
C ASP A 76 -10.06 -6.40 -7.09
N ASN A 77 -10.30 -7.33 -6.16
CA ASN A 77 -11.12 -7.06 -4.99
C ASN A 77 -10.54 -5.98 -4.06
N GLU A 78 -9.21 -5.92 -3.90
CA GLU A 78 -8.56 -4.83 -3.15
C GLU A 78 -8.82 -3.46 -3.79
N LYS A 79 -8.66 -3.36 -5.12
CA LYS A 79 -8.92 -2.11 -5.86
C LYS A 79 -10.39 -1.71 -5.80
N GLU A 80 -11.30 -2.66 -5.99
CA GLU A 80 -12.75 -2.40 -5.91
C GLU A 80 -13.15 -1.94 -4.51
N LEU A 81 -12.60 -2.57 -3.47
CA LEU A 81 -12.83 -2.17 -2.09
C LEU A 81 -12.30 -0.76 -1.84
N LEU A 82 -11.08 -0.46 -2.27
CA LEU A 82 -10.49 0.87 -2.14
C LEU A 82 -11.34 1.93 -2.86
N LEU A 83 -11.75 1.67 -4.10
CA LEU A 83 -12.61 2.56 -4.87
C LEU A 83 -13.95 2.78 -4.17
N SER A 84 -14.55 1.73 -3.61
CA SER A 84 -15.79 1.81 -2.84
C SER A 84 -15.64 2.70 -1.59
N ILE A 85 -14.52 2.55 -0.85
CA ILE A 85 -14.20 3.38 0.31
C ILE A 85 -14.01 4.84 -0.09
N LEU A 86 -13.21 5.10 -1.14
CA LEU A 86 -12.97 6.45 -1.66
C LEU A 86 -14.26 7.12 -2.11
N ASN A 87 -15.17 6.39 -2.77
CA ASN A 87 -16.47 6.93 -3.18
C ASN A 87 -17.32 7.34 -1.98
N LYS A 88 -17.34 6.56 -0.89
CA LYS A 88 -18.04 6.93 0.35
C LYS A 88 -17.46 8.19 0.98
N ILE A 89 -16.13 8.31 0.99
CA ILE A 89 -15.42 9.49 1.50
C ILE A 89 -15.75 10.72 0.64
N ASN A 90 -15.69 10.60 -0.68
CA ASN A 90 -16.00 11.67 -1.63
C ASN A 90 -17.44 12.19 -1.48
N LEU A 91 -18.41 11.28 -1.38
CA LEU A 91 -19.81 11.64 -1.13
C LEU A 91 -19.98 12.34 0.23
N GLN A 92 -19.27 11.87 1.26
CA GLN A 92 -19.34 12.48 2.57
C GLN A 92 -18.76 13.91 2.59
N MET A 93 -17.62 14.12 1.95
CA MET A 93 -17.02 15.46 1.81
C MET A 93 -17.93 16.39 1.01
N SER A 94 -18.48 15.91 -0.10
CA SER A 94 -19.39 16.69 -0.95
C SER A 94 -20.67 17.10 -0.20
N LYS A 95 -21.14 16.30 0.76
CA LYS A 95 -22.25 16.69 1.63
C LYS A 95 -21.84 17.70 2.71
N TRP A 96 -20.63 17.58 3.25
CA TRP A 96 -20.18 18.43 4.34
C TRP A 96 -19.75 19.83 3.90
N VAL A 97 -19.26 19.96 2.67
CA VAL A 97 -18.81 21.25 2.13
C VAL A 97 -19.94 22.28 2.06
N GLU A 98 -21.19 21.85 1.86
CA GLU A 98 -22.40 22.70 1.89
C GLU A 98 -22.57 23.48 3.22
N GLY A 99 -21.96 23.01 4.31
CA GLY A 99 -22.00 23.67 5.62
C GLY A 99 -20.85 24.65 5.88
N LEU A 100 -19.91 24.79 4.95
CA LEU A 100 -18.72 25.63 5.10
C LEU A 100 -18.85 26.93 4.30
N ASP A 101 -17.90 27.84 4.48
CA ASP A 101 -17.79 29.06 3.68
C ASP A 101 -16.62 28.91 2.72
N VAL A 102 -16.86 28.25 1.59
CA VAL A 102 -15.81 27.96 0.61
C VAL A 102 -16.24 28.25 -0.81
N GLU A 103 -15.25 28.52 -1.66
CA GLU A 103 -15.46 28.48 -3.10
C GLU A 103 -15.89 27.08 -3.52
N TYR A 104 -16.88 27.00 -4.41
CA TYR A 104 -17.38 25.75 -5.00
C TYR A 104 -18.16 24.82 -4.06
N GLU A 105 -18.85 25.35 -3.04
CA GLU A 105 -19.67 24.59 -2.08
C GLU A 105 -20.68 23.60 -2.71
N ASP A 106 -21.20 23.89 -3.90
CA ASP A 106 -22.18 23.03 -4.59
C ASP A 106 -21.56 21.93 -5.49
N ASN A 107 -20.23 21.82 -5.54
CA ASN A 107 -19.55 20.92 -6.48
C ASN A 107 -19.08 19.62 -5.79
N PRO A 108 -19.12 18.47 -6.50
CA PRO A 108 -18.55 17.24 -5.99
C PRO A 108 -17.06 17.36 -5.71
N ILE A 109 -16.64 16.80 -4.57
CA ILE A 109 -15.25 16.76 -4.12
C ILE A 109 -14.73 15.33 -4.26
N ARG A 110 -13.56 15.19 -4.89
CA ARG A 110 -12.87 13.92 -5.10
C ARG A 110 -11.48 13.96 -4.50
N PHE A 111 -11.17 13.01 -3.62
CA PHE A 111 -9.80 12.76 -3.17
C PHE A 111 -9.10 11.77 -4.11
N ASP A 112 -7.94 12.16 -4.62
CA ASP A 112 -7.08 11.31 -5.44
C ASP A 112 -5.93 10.79 -4.57
N ILE A 113 -6.01 9.51 -4.19
CA ILE A 113 -5.03 8.85 -3.33
C ILE A 113 -3.64 8.73 -3.98
N ASN A 114 -3.56 8.66 -5.30
CA ASN A 114 -2.28 8.50 -6.01
C ASN A 114 -1.49 9.82 -6.04
N LYS A 115 -2.22 10.94 -6.10
CA LYS A 115 -1.63 12.29 -6.10
C LYS A 115 -1.65 12.96 -4.73
N LEU A 116 -2.32 12.36 -3.75
CA LEU A 116 -2.53 12.89 -2.40
C LEU A 116 -3.09 14.32 -2.43
N THR A 117 -4.08 14.54 -3.28
CA THR A 117 -4.69 15.86 -3.47
C THR A 117 -6.19 15.74 -3.71
N MET A 118 -6.92 16.82 -3.44
CA MET A 118 -8.34 16.91 -3.74
C MET A 118 -8.58 17.62 -5.07
N TYR A 119 -9.66 17.24 -5.71
CA TYR A 119 -10.20 17.85 -6.91
C TYR A 119 -11.65 18.26 -6.66
N ILE A 120 -12.00 19.41 -7.19
CA ILE A 120 -13.38 19.88 -7.29
C ILE A 120 -13.81 19.62 -8.73
N ASP A 121 -14.82 18.77 -8.91
CA ASP A 121 -15.33 18.42 -10.22
C ASP A 121 -16.34 19.49 -10.69
N SER A 122 -15.82 20.63 -11.16
CA SER A 122 -16.63 21.73 -11.71
C SER A 122 -17.24 21.38 -13.07
N ASN A 123 -18.25 22.15 -13.48
CA ASN A 123 -18.94 21.98 -14.78
C ASN A 123 -18.02 22.04 -16.02
N THR A 124 -16.85 22.67 -15.92
CA THR A 124 -15.94 22.86 -17.08
C THR A 124 -14.74 21.94 -17.05
N LYS A 125 -14.04 21.88 -15.91
CA LYS A 125 -12.87 21.02 -15.70
C LYS A 125 -12.66 20.74 -14.21
N PRO A 126 -12.03 19.61 -13.86
CA PRO A 126 -11.57 19.39 -12.49
C PRO A 126 -10.56 20.47 -12.08
N ILE A 127 -10.74 21.03 -10.88
CA ILE A 127 -9.86 22.03 -10.27
C ILE A 127 -9.10 21.34 -9.14
N ALA A 128 -7.78 21.31 -9.21
CA ALA A 128 -6.97 20.74 -8.14
C ALA A 128 -6.90 21.70 -6.94
N LEU A 129 -6.82 21.18 -5.71
CA LEU A 129 -6.76 22.00 -4.49
C LEU A 129 -5.75 23.16 -4.55
N PRO A 130 -4.51 22.98 -5.05
CA PRO A 130 -3.53 24.08 -5.13
C PRO A 130 -3.90 25.21 -6.09
N GLN A 131 -4.92 25.00 -6.94
CA GLN A 131 -5.41 26.00 -7.90
C GLN A 131 -6.58 26.82 -7.34
N ILE A 132 -7.15 26.42 -6.20
CA ILE A 132 -8.22 27.16 -5.53
C ILE A 132 -7.59 28.34 -4.79
N GLY A 133 -8.21 29.51 -4.92
CA GLY A 133 -7.75 30.72 -4.25
C GLY A 133 -7.98 30.66 -2.73
N SER A 134 -7.27 31.50 -1.98
CA SER A 134 -7.38 31.69 -0.53
C SER A 134 -6.89 30.53 0.37
N GLY A 135 -6.10 30.90 1.40
CA GLY A 135 -5.71 29.97 2.47
C GLY A 135 -6.90 29.46 3.28
N ALA A 136 -7.98 30.22 3.37
CA ALA A 136 -9.23 29.80 4.02
C ALA A 136 -9.84 28.56 3.35
N ASN A 137 -9.94 28.58 2.02
CA ASN A 137 -10.42 27.41 1.27
C ASN A 137 -9.53 26.21 1.54
N TRP A 138 -8.20 26.39 1.51
CA TRP A 138 -7.27 25.29 1.74
C TRP A 138 -7.49 24.66 3.12
N VAL A 139 -7.57 25.46 4.18
CA VAL A 139 -7.84 24.94 5.54
C VAL A 139 -9.16 24.17 5.58
N ALA A 140 -10.24 24.76 5.06
CA ALA A 140 -11.56 24.13 5.05
C ALA A 140 -11.57 22.78 4.33
N TYR A 141 -10.97 22.69 3.14
CA TYR A 141 -10.86 21.44 2.40
C TYR A 141 -9.97 20.41 3.11
N HIS A 142 -8.85 20.82 3.73
CA HIS A 142 -8.02 19.90 4.52
C HIS A 142 -8.79 19.33 5.70
N LEU A 143 -9.56 20.17 6.41
CA LEU A 143 -10.44 19.70 7.48
C LEU A 143 -11.44 18.67 6.94
N LEU A 144 -12.10 18.93 5.80
CA LEU A 144 -13.05 17.99 5.20
C LEU A 144 -12.47 16.58 5.01
N ILE A 145 -11.29 16.47 4.38
CA ILE A 145 -10.68 15.16 4.12
C ILE A 145 -10.20 14.48 5.42
N VAL A 146 -9.59 15.23 6.34
CA VAL A 146 -9.13 14.68 7.63
C VAL A 146 -10.31 14.10 8.41
N PHE A 147 -11.40 14.86 8.55
CA PHE A 147 -12.60 14.39 9.22
C PHE A 147 -13.28 13.22 8.49
N ALA A 148 -13.27 13.21 7.16
CA ALA A 148 -13.91 12.15 6.39
C ALA A 148 -13.15 10.82 6.51
N LEU A 149 -11.82 10.89 6.53
CA LEU A 149 -10.95 9.74 6.80
C LEU A 149 -11.17 9.22 8.22
N HIS A 150 -11.13 10.08 9.24
CA HIS A 150 -11.37 9.66 10.62
C HIS A 150 -12.75 9.03 10.81
N LYS A 151 -13.80 9.59 10.20
CA LYS A 151 -15.12 8.97 10.18
C LYS A 151 -15.07 7.55 9.62
N HIS A 152 -14.41 7.35 8.48
CA HIS A 152 -14.25 6.01 7.91
C HIS A 152 -13.49 5.07 8.84
N PHE A 153 -12.38 5.52 9.42
CA PHE A 153 -11.56 4.72 10.32
C PHE A 153 -12.33 4.26 11.56
N ILE A 154 -13.06 5.18 12.20
CA ILE A 154 -13.88 4.89 13.38
C ILE A 154 -15.01 3.91 13.03
N GLN A 155 -15.76 4.16 11.95
CA GLN A 155 -16.90 3.31 11.58
C GLN A 155 -16.53 1.89 11.17
N ASN A 156 -15.25 1.64 10.86
CA ASN A 156 -14.76 0.35 10.39
C ASN A 156 -13.73 -0.26 11.35
N ASP A 157 -13.60 0.25 12.58
CA ASP A 157 -12.65 -0.22 13.60
C ASP A 157 -11.21 -0.32 13.08
N ARG A 158 -10.76 0.68 12.31
CA ARG A 158 -9.39 0.74 11.79
C ARG A 158 -8.43 1.19 12.90
N PRO A 159 -7.18 0.70 12.91
CA PRO A 159 -6.19 0.98 13.97
C PRO A 159 -5.55 2.38 13.81
N VAL A 160 -6.37 3.42 13.70
CA VAL A 160 -5.93 4.83 13.65
C VAL A 160 -6.37 5.49 14.96
N PRO A 161 -5.53 6.33 15.60
CA PRO A 161 -5.94 7.04 16.79
C PRO A 161 -7.22 7.86 16.57
N ASN A 162 -8.17 7.72 17.50
CA ASN A 162 -9.47 8.39 17.45
C ASN A 162 -9.42 9.83 17.99
N PHE A 163 -8.29 10.50 17.84
CA PHE A 163 -8.16 11.91 18.20
C PHE A 163 -7.43 12.71 17.11
N ILE A 164 -7.78 13.99 16.98
CA ILE A 164 -7.17 14.95 16.06
C ILE A 164 -6.69 16.14 16.87
N ILE A 165 -5.48 16.63 16.59
CA ILE A 165 -4.94 17.87 17.16
C ILE A 165 -4.79 18.87 16.01
N ILE A 166 -5.36 20.07 16.17
CA ILE A 166 -5.34 21.13 15.16
C ILE A 166 -4.75 22.39 15.78
N ASP A 167 -3.68 22.92 15.19
CA ASP A 167 -3.01 24.12 15.66
C ASP A 167 -3.36 25.32 14.78
N GLN A 168 -3.96 26.34 15.40
CA GLN A 168 -4.35 27.62 14.84
C GLN A 168 -5.09 27.57 13.49
N PRO A 169 -6.16 26.77 13.35
CA PRO A 169 -6.91 26.69 12.09
C PRO A 169 -7.48 28.05 11.64
N THR A 170 -7.75 29.00 12.55
CA THR A 170 -8.33 30.29 12.18
C THR A 170 -7.33 31.31 11.63
N GLN A 171 -6.02 31.04 11.68
CA GLN A 171 -4.98 32.03 11.33
C GLN A 171 -5.19 32.65 9.94
N VAL A 172 -5.63 31.85 8.97
CA VAL A 172 -5.88 32.31 7.58
C VAL A 172 -7.05 33.29 7.46
N TYR A 173 -7.95 33.34 8.45
CA TYR A 173 -9.08 34.26 8.51
C TYR A 173 -8.74 35.57 9.26
N TYR A 174 -7.69 35.56 10.08
CA TYR A 174 -7.22 36.72 10.84
C TYR A 174 -5.74 37.04 10.53
N PRO A 175 -5.43 37.54 9.32
CA PRO A 175 -4.06 37.91 8.99
C PRO A 175 -3.55 39.04 9.90
N PRO A 176 -2.26 39.00 10.32
CA PRO A 176 -1.70 39.86 11.36
C PRO A 176 -1.71 41.37 11.06
N GLU A 177 -2.03 41.79 9.82
CA GLU A 177 -2.00 43.19 9.39
C GLU A 177 -3.32 43.96 9.60
N LYS A 178 -4.42 43.31 10.03
CA LYS A 178 -5.70 44.01 10.28
C LYS A 178 -5.74 44.61 11.70
N THR A 179 -5.07 45.74 11.87
CA THR A 179 -5.25 46.64 13.04
C THR A 179 -6.63 47.29 13.02
N ASP A 180 -7.33 47.20 14.14
CA ASP A 180 -8.41 48.08 14.62
C ASP A 180 -9.40 48.64 13.57
N SER A 181 -10.45 47.87 13.29
CA SER A 181 -11.74 48.48 12.95
C SER A 181 -12.90 47.64 13.49
N LEU A 182 -13.69 48.28 14.35
CA LEU A 182 -14.83 47.72 15.07
C LEU A 182 -16.05 47.52 14.17
N VAL A 183 -16.59 46.30 14.24
CA VAL A 183 -18.03 45.92 14.26
C VAL A 183 -18.87 46.20 13.00
N GLU A 184 -18.75 45.30 12.04
CA GLU A 184 -19.86 44.46 11.53
C GLU A 184 -19.37 43.00 11.69
N VAL A 185 -20.25 42.01 11.85
CA VAL A 185 -19.84 40.59 11.82
C VAL A 185 -19.09 40.38 10.51
N SER A 186 -17.77 40.30 10.57
CA SER A 186 -16.97 40.28 9.34
C SER A 186 -17.25 38.96 8.63
N ALA A 187 -17.16 38.93 7.30
CA ALA A 187 -17.26 37.68 6.55
C ALA A 187 -16.29 36.61 7.11
N ASP A 188 -15.13 37.04 7.61
CA ASP A 188 -14.15 36.22 8.31
C ASP A 188 -14.74 35.58 9.59
N GLU A 189 -15.52 36.31 10.40
CA GLU A 189 -16.19 35.78 11.60
C GLU A 189 -17.27 34.74 11.24
N ILE A 190 -18.04 34.97 10.17
CA ILE A 190 -19.04 34.00 9.68
C ILE A 190 -18.36 32.70 9.26
N ALA A 191 -17.27 32.80 8.49
CA ALA A 191 -16.53 31.64 8.02
C ALA A 191 -15.91 30.83 9.17
N VAL A 192 -15.37 31.50 10.18
CA VAL A 192 -14.84 30.85 11.39
C VAL A 192 -15.95 30.17 12.19
N ASN A 193 -17.12 30.80 12.36
CA ASN A 193 -18.26 30.15 13.02
C ASN A 193 -18.71 28.89 12.27
N LYS A 194 -18.89 28.97 10.94
CA LYS A 194 -19.21 27.80 10.10
C LYS A 194 -18.17 26.68 10.22
N MET A 195 -16.88 27.03 10.26
CA MET A 195 -15.80 26.06 10.45
C MET A 195 -15.90 25.32 11.79
N PHE A 196 -16.10 26.04 12.89
CA PHE A 196 -16.27 25.43 14.21
C PHE A 196 -17.58 24.63 14.30
N ASP A 197 -18.68 25.13 13.75
CA ASP A 197 -19.94 24.40 13.69
C ASP A 197 -19.81 23.09 12.92
N PHE A 198 -19.10 23.09 11.78
CA PHE A 198 -18.75 21.88 11.05
C PHE A 198 -18.00 20.90 11.95
N MET A 199 -16.92 21.34 12.61
CA MET A 199 -16.12 20.47 13.48
C MET A 199 -16.95 19.89 14.63
N PHE A 200 -17.74 20.72 15.33
CA PHE A 200 -18.61 20.25 16.40
C PHE A 200 -19.64 19.24 15.90
N ASN A 201 -20.30 19.52 14.78
CA ASN A 201 -21.29 18.61 14.19
C ASN A 201 -20.68 17.24 13.87
N VAL A 202 -19.44 17.21 13.35
CA VAL A 202 -18.75 15.95 13.08
C VAL A 202 -18.41 15.21 14.38
N VAL A 203 -17.82 15.90 15.35
CA VAL A 203 -17.45 15.31 16.66
C VAL A 203 -18.66 14.75 17.38
N GLU A 204 -19.77 15.50 17.44
CA GLU A 204 -21.02 15.03 18.04
C GLU A 204 -21.58 13.81 17.31
N SER A 205 -21.55 13.80 15.98
CA SER A 205 -22.04 12.67 15.18
C SER A 205 -21.23 11.38 15.37
N LEU A 206 -20.00 11.49 15.85
CA LEU A 206 -19.09 10.38 16.09
C LEU A 206 -18.85 10.12 17.59
N SER A 207 -19.54 10.84 18.47
CA SER A 207 -19.38 10.69 19.92
C SER A 207 -19.83 9.30 20.40
N PRO A 208 -19.12 8.66 21.35
CA PRO A 208 -17.90 9.12 22.05
C PRO A 208 -16.59 8.72 21.33
N GLY A 209 -16.66 8.31 20.06
CA GLY A 209 -15.58 7.67 19.31
C GLY A 209 -14.59 8.63 18.61
N LEU A 210 -14.75 9.95 18.70
CA LEU A 210 -13.80 10.94 18.18
C LEU A 210 -13.54 12.05 19.21
N GLN A 211 -12.28 12.38 19.44
CA GLN A 211 -11.85 13.56 20.19
C GLN A 211 -11.13 14.56 19.27
N VAL A 212 -11.42 15.85 19.40
CA VAL A 212 -10.68 16.90 18.68
C VAL A 212 -10.17 17.90 19.69
N ILE A 213 -8.87 18.20 19.59
CA ILE A 213 -8.18 19.17 20.45
C ILE A 213 -7.70 20.30 19.54
N ILE A 214 -8.11 21.52 19.84
CA ILE A 214 -7.79 22.70 19.02
C ILE A 214 -7.08 23.72 19.89
N THR A 215 -5.92 24.21 19.42
CA THR A 215 -5.24 25.39 19.97
C THR A 215 -5.47 26.55 19.02
N ASP A 216 -6.02 27.67 19.50
CA ASP A 216 -6.32 28.82 18.65
C ASP A 216 -6.32 30.14 19.48
N HIS A 217 -6.18 31.27 18.79
CA HIS A 217 -6.37 32.61 19.36
C HIS A 217 -7.82 33.11 19.26
N ALA A 218 -8.60 32.57 18.32
CA ALA A 218 -10.01 32.89 18.14
C ALA A 218 -10.82 32.56 19.39
N TYR A 219 -11.75 33.44 19.74
CA TYR A 219 -12.69 33.24 20.84
C TYR A 219 -14.09 33.66 20.39
N LEU A 220 -14.91 32.68 20.03
CA LEU A 220 -16.28 32.91 19.55
C LEU A 220 -17.23 33.09 20.73
N LYS A 221 -18.05 34.14 20.69
CA LYS A 221 -19.05 34.45 21.73
C LYS A 221 -20.34 33.67 21.50
N ASN A 222 -20.25 32.34 21.56
CA ASN A 222 -21.42 31.46 21.51
C ASN A 222 -21.29 30.33 22.53
N GLU A 223 -22.42 29.89 23.07
CA GLU A 223 -22.47 28.93 24.18
C GLU A 223 -21.77 27.60 23.84
N ARG A 224 -21.90 27.12 22.60
CA ARG A 224 -21.29 25.85 22.15
C ARG A 224 -19.78 25.91 22.18
N PHE A 225 -19.20 27.01 21.69
CA PHE A 225 -17.77 27.25 21.72
C PHE A 225 -17.29 27.45 23.15
N GLU A 226 -17.92 28.33 23.92
CA GLU A 226 -17.55 28.63 25.32
C GLU A 226 -17.54 27.37 26.19
N ASN A 227 -18.53 26.48 26.04
CA ASN A 227 -18.59 25.20 26.77
C ASN A 227 -17.49 24.21 26.35
N SER A 228 -16.89 24.38 25.17
CA SER A 228 -15.79 23.54 24.69
C SER A 228 -14.40 24.06 25.10
N VAL A 229 -14.29 25.32 25.53
CA VAL A 229 -13.03 25.91 25.96
C VAL A 229 -12.60 25.28 27.29
N THR A 230 -11.45 24.62 27.28
CA THR A 230 -10.89 24.00 28.49
C THR A 230 -9.92 24.94 29.21
N GLU A 231 -9.09 25.67 28.48
CA GLU A 231 -8.07 26.57 29.04
C GLU A 231 -7.96 27.84 28.19
N ILE A 232 -7.63 28.96 28.83
CA ILE A 232 -7.39 30.25 28.16
C ILE A 232 -6.00 30.76 28.57
N TRP A 233 -5.08 30.81 27.61
CA TRP A 233 -3.72 31.33 27.83
C TRP A 233 -3.61 32.80 27.40
N ARG A 234 -4.09 33.70 28.26
CA ARG A 234 -3.99 35.16 28.11
C ARG A 234 -3.37 35.78 29.37
N ASP A 235 -2.99 37.05 29.29
CA ASP A 235 -2.51 37.83 30.44
C ASP A 235 -1.31 37.20 31.19
N GLY A 236 -0.37 36.62 30.44
CA GLY A 236 0.85 36.01 30.98
C GLY A 236 0.75 34.51 31.27
N LEU A 237 -0.46 33.92 31.22
CA LEU A 237 -0.65 32.47 31.19
C LEU A 237 -0.21 31.92 29.82
N LYS A 238 0.41 30.74 29.83
CA LYS A 238 0.95 30.08 28.63
C LYS A 238 0.64 28.58 28.67
N LEU A 239 0.50 27.98 27.48
CA LEU A 239 0.40 26.53 27.33
C LEU A 239 1.61 25.80 27.93
N ILE A 240 2.80 26.35 27.73
CA ILE A 240 4.04 25.92 28.40
C ILE A 240 4.23 26.85 29.61
N PRO A 241 4.05 26.35 30.85
CA PRO A 241 4.19 27.17 32.05
C PRO A 241 5.59 27.77 32.17
N ASN A 242 5.69 29.02 32.63
CA ASN A 242 6.98 29.72 32.75
C ASN A 242 7.89 29.10 33.83
N ASP A 243 7.33 28.32 34.76
CA ASP A 243 8.06 27.59 35.80
C ASP A 243 8.58 26.21 35.32
N TRP A 244 8.24 25.80 34.09
CA TRP A 244 8.77 24.58 33.52
C TRP A 244 10.25 24.77 33.18
N LYS A 245 11.12 24.13 33.98
CA LYS A 245 12.57 24.21 33.76
C LYS A 245 12.97 23.47 32.49
N PRO A 246 13.83 24.05 31.63
CA PRO A 246 14.43 23.31 30.52
C PRO A 246 15.17 22.09 31.06
N LEU A 247 15.01 20.95 30.40
CA LEU A 247 15.86 19.79 30.63
C LEU A 247 17.28 20.17 30.21
N GLU A 248 18.21 20.20 31.16
CA GLU A 248 19.65 20.51 31.04
C GLU A 248 20.12 20.93 29.63
N GLY A 249 20.01 22.23 29.34
CA GLY A 249 20.42 22.87 28.09
C GLY A 249 19.84 24.28 28.02
N GLU A 250 20.60 25.24 27.50
CA GLU A 250 20.14 26.64 27.38
C GLU A 250 18.80 26.70 26.63
N SER A 251 17.79 27.29 27.27
CA SER A 251 16.49 27.56 26.67
C SER A 251 16.68 28.44 25.43
N THR A 252 16.30 27.95 24.25
CA THR A 252 16.29 28.74 23.01
C THR A 252 14.99 29.52 22.80
N VAL A 253 14.23 29.84 23.85
CA VAL A 253 13.04 30.69 23.71
C VAL A 253 13.25 32.04 24.39
N HIS A 254 14.18 32.82 23.83
CA HIS A 254 14.08 34.27 23.89
C HIS A 254 13.19 34.74 22.74
N ASN A 255 11.88 34.83 22.96
CA ASN A 255 11.10 35.83 22.24
C ASN A 255 11.15 37.11 23.07
N LYS A 256 12.02 38.02 22.63
CA LYS A 256 11.89 39.44 22.96
C LYS A 256 10.61 39.95 22.30
N ASP A 257 9.85 40.70 23.10
CA ASP A 257 8.76 41.59 22.73
C ASP A 257 8.73 42.03 21.26
N VAL A 258 7.63 41.71 20.55
CA VAL A 258 6.81 42.62 19.74
C VAL A 258 5.37 42.11 19.77
#